data_AF-A0A7C6S1Y5-F1
#
_entry.id   AF-A0A7C6S1Y5-F1
#
_cell.length_a   1.000
_cell.length_b   1.000
_cell.length_c   1.000
_cell.angle_alpha   90.00
_cell.angle_beta   90.00
_cell.angle_gamma   90.00
#
_symmetry.space_group_name_H-M   'P 1'
#
loop_
_entity.id
_entity.type
_entity.pdbx_description
1 polymer ?
#
loop_
_entity_poly.entity_id
_entity_poly.type
_entity_poly.pdbx_seq_one_letter_code
_entity_poly.pdbx_strand_id
1 'polypeptide(L)'
;MEEFLSTELIKIKDYKLELGNLIVLVLFIALVAGILKLVKKLIYRSSRLKTGEKFSINKIVRYITYGVAFIIALRIAGFDISVLLAGSAALLVGIGFGLQNIFNDFISGIILLLDGSL
;
A
#
# COMPACT_ATOMS: atom_id res chain seq x y z
N MET A 1 22.98 -30.07 -1.50
CA MET A 1 21.77 -29.41 -0.92
C MET A 1 21.52 -28.02 -1.50
N GLU A 2 22.44 -27.46 -2.30
CA GLU A 2 22.24 -26.23 -3.09
C GLU A 2 21.60 -26.50 -4.48
N GLU A 3 21.73 -27.71 -5.01
CA GLU A 3 21.13 -28.12 -6.31
C GLU A 3 19.59 -28.18 -6.34
N PHE A 4 18.95 -28.32 -5.17
CA PHE A 4 17.49 -28.38 -5.09
C PHE A 4 16.83 -26.99 -5.18
N LEU A 5 17.61 -25.91 -5.04
CA LEU A 5 17.14 -24.53 -5.11
C LEU A 5 17.24 -23.94 -6.53
N SER A 6 17.92 -24.64 -7.46
CA SER A 6 18.16 -24.21 -8.84
C SER A 6 17.32 -24.97 -9.87
N THR A 7 16.27 -25.69 -9.47
CA THR A 7 15.44 -26.43 -10.42
C THR A 7 14.46 -25.50 -11.13
N GLU A 8 14.80 -25.11 -12.36
CA GLU A 8 14.00 -24.29 -13.27
C GLU A 8 12.67 -25.00 -13.60
N LEU A 9 11.55 -24.53 -13.04
CA LEU A 9 10.24 -25.17 -13.24
C LEU A 9 9.44 -24.60 -14.42
N ILE A 10 9.60 -23.33 -14.82
CA ILE A 10 8.86 -22.74 -15.95
C ILE A 10 9.71 -21.64 -16.62
N LYS A 11 9.95 -21.77 -17.94
CA LYS A 11 10.57 -20.72 -18.78
C LYS A 11 9.48 -19.97 -19.56
N ILE A 12 9.04 -18.82 -19.05
CA ILE A 12 8.32 -17.81 -19.86
C ILE A 12 9.33 -16.73 -20.23
N LYS A 13 9.99 -16.97 -21.36
CA LYS A 13 10.92 -16.17 -22.20
C LYS A 13 11.86 -15.11 -21.59
N ASP A 14 11.48 -14.33 -20.58
CA ASP A 14 12.32 -13.26 -19.99
C ASP A 14 12.25 -13.15 -18.45
N TYR A 15 11.49 -14.02 -17.75
CA TYR A 15 11.36 -13.96 -16.29
C TYR A 15 11.94 -15.20 -15.61
N LYS A 16 13.06 -15.03 -14.90
CA LYS A 16 13.63 -16.04 -14.00
C LYS A 16 12.85 -16.04 -12.69
N LEU A 17 11.74 -16.77 -12.65
CA LEU A 17 11.07 -17.10 -11.39
C LEU A 17 11.84 -18.21 -10.70
N GLU A 18 12.84 -17.82 -9.91
CA GLU A 18 13.56 -18.73 -9.03
C GLU A 18 12.65 -19.14 -7.86
N LEU A 19 12.79 -20.37 -7.36
CA LEU A 19 12.06 -20.88 -6.19
C LEU A 19 12.21 -19.94 -4.98
N GLY A 20 13.35 -19.25 -4.87
CA GLY A 20 13.59 -18.22 -3.86
C GLY A 20 12.58 -17.06 -3.91
N ASN A 21 12.21 -16.58 -5.11
CA ASN A 21 11.28 -15.47 -5.27
C ASN A 21 9.86 -15.85 -4.84
N LEU A 22 9.45 -17.11 -5.03
CA LEU A 22 8.16 -17.60 -4.57
C LEU A 22 8.10 -17.68 -3.04
N ILE A 23 9.17 -18.16 -2.40
CA ILE A 23 9.25 -18.20 -0.93
C ILE A 23 9.21 -16.78 -0.35
N VAL A 24 9.99 -15.86 -0.90
CA VAL A 24 10.01 -14.45 -0.48
C VAL A 24 8.65 -13.79 -0.70
N LEU A 25 7.98 -14.07 -1.82
CA LEU A 25 6.64 -13.56 -2.10
C LEU A 25 5.60 -14.05 -1.08
N VAL A 26 5.62 -15.34 -0.74
CA VAL A 26 4.71 -15.91 0.27
C VAL A 26 4.99 -15.30 1.65
N LEU A 27 6.25 -15.18 2.05
CA LEU A 27 6.63 -14.53 3.31
C LEU A 27 6.20 -13.07 3.34
N PHE A 28 6.37 -12.35 2.24
CA PHE A 28 5.93 -10.97 2.11
C PHE A 28 4.41 -10.83 2.25
N ILE A 29 3.62 -11.66 1.58
CA ILE A 29 2.16 -11.67 1.70
C ILE A 29 1.73 -12.00 3.14
N ALA A 30 2.38 -12.97 3.79
CA ALA A 30 2.13 -13.32 5.17
C ALA A 30 2.44 -12.14 6.13
N LEU A 31 3.56 -11.45 5.90
CA LEU A 31 3.95 -10.25 6.64
C LEU A 31 2.88 -9.15 6.51
N VAL A 32 2.47 -8.83 5.28
CA VAL A 32 1.43 -7.81 5.02
C VAL A 32 0.11 -8.18 5.71
N ALA A 33 -0.31 -9.44 5.61
CA ALA A 33 -1.50 -9.92 6.30
C ALA A 33 -1.39 -9.82 7.84
N GLY A 34 -0.20 -10.10 8.40
CA GLY A 34 0.10 -9.93 9.81
C GLY A 34 0.01 -8.47 10.26
N ILE A 35 0.64 -7.56 9.52
CA ILE A 35 0.58 -6.11 9.78
C ILE A 35 -0.87 -5.63 9.74
N LEU A 36 -1.65 -5.99 8.72
CA LEU A 36 -3.06 -5.58 8.60
C LEU A 36 -3.91 -6.11 9.76
N LYS A 37 -3.68 -7.35 10.22
CA LYS A 37 -4.35 -7.89 11.41
C LYS A 37 -4.00 -7.08 12.66
N LEU A 38 -2.73 -6.72 12.84
CA LEU A 38 -2.27 -5.93 13.98
C LEU A 38 -2.88 -4.53 13.96
N VAL A 39 -2.83 -3.84 12.81
CA VAL A 39 -3.44 -2.51 12.64
C VAL A 39 -4.94 -2.56 12.92
N LYS A 40 -5.66 -3.54 12.37
CA LYS A 40 -7.08 -3.73 12.68
C LYS A 40 -7.31 -3.91 14.18
N LYS A 41 -6.51 -4.73 14.85
CA LYS A 41 -6.61 -4.94 16.31
C LYS A 41 -6.42 -3.63 17.09
N LEU A 42 -5.44 -2.81 16.70
CA LEU A 42 -5.17 -1.52 17.33
C LEU A 42 -6.32 -0.52 17.13
N ILE A 43 -6.83 -0.40 15.90
CA ILE A 43 -7.97 0.50 15.60
C ILE A 43 -9.21 0.11 16.40
N TYR A 44 -9.55 -1.18 16.44
CA TYR A 44 -10.76 -1.64 17.11
C TYR A 44 -10.65 -1.65 18.64
N ARG A 45 -9.44 -1.73 19.19
CA ARG A 45 -9.17 -1.59 20.63
C ARG A 45 -9.37 -0.16 21.14
N SER A 46 -9.30 0.85 20.27
CA SER A 46 -9.54 2.24 20.66
C SER A 46 -10.99 2.43 21.14
N SER A 47 -11.19 2.85 22.39
CA SER A 47 -12.51 3.20 22.93
C SER A 47 -13.00 4.58 22.48
N ARG A 48 -12.11 5.42 21.95
CA ARG A 48 -12.41 6.79 21.53
C ARG A 48 -13.10 6.89 20.17
N LEU A 49 -12.94 5.88 19.33
CA LEU A 49 -13.47 5.87 17.96
C LEU A 49 -14.85 5.21 17.91
N LYS A 50 -15.79 5.83 17.22
CA LYS A 50 -17.09 5.26 16.90
C LYS A 50 -16.93 4.10 15.90
N THR A 51 -17.91 3.19 15.86
CA THR A 51 -17.87 2.02 14.96
C THR A 51 -17.70 2.41 13.49
N GLY A 52 -18.38 3.48 13.04
CA GLY A 52 -18.25 4.00 11.67
C GLY A 52 -16.84 4.52 11.37
N GLU A 53 -16.24 5.27 12.29
CA GLU A 53 -14.88 5.80 12.16
C GLU A 53 -13.85 4.68 12.10
N LYS A 54 -13.96 3.68 12.99
CA LYS A 54 -13.10 2.48 12.99
C LYS A 54 -13.16 1.75 11.64
N PHE A 55 -14.36 1.60 11.09
CA PHE A 55 -14.57 0.91 9.83
C PHE A 55 -13.94 1.69 8.66
N SER A 56 -14.18 2.99 8.58
CA SER A 56 -13.63 3.86 7.53
C SER A 56 -12.11 3.89 7.58
N ILE A 57 -11.51 4.12 8.76
CA ILE A 57 -10.05 4.13 8.94
C ILE A 57 -9.45 2.77 8.54
N ASN A 58 -10.03 1.66 9.00
CA ASN A 58 -9.54 0.32 8.65
C ASN A 58 -9.63 0.04 7.14
N LYS A 59 -10.68 0.51 6.46
CA LYS A 59 -10.80 0.38 5.00
C LYS A 59 -9.74 1.20 4.26
N ILE A 60 -9.55 2.47 4.63
CA ILE A 60 -8.55 3.36 4.02
C ILE A 60 -7.16 2.73 4.15
N VAL A 61 -6.78 2.28 5.35
CA VAL A 61 -5.48 1.63 5.58
C VAL A 61 -5.34 0.36 4.75
N ARG A 62 -6.38 -0.49 4.67
CA ARG A 62 -6.32 -1.72 3.87
C ARG A 62 -6.13 -1.43 2.39
N TYR A 63 -6.84 -0.46 1.82
CA TYR A 63 -6.71 -0.14 0.40
C TYR A 63 -5.34 0.44 0.05
N ILE A 64 -4.81 1.36 0.86
CA ILE A 64 -3.46 1.89 0.67
C ILE A 64 -2.43 0.76 0.78
N THR A 65 -2.54 -0.08 1.81
CA THR A 65 -1.60 -1.19 2.03
C THR A 65 -1.65 -2.19 0.88
N TYR A 66 -2.83 -2.56 0.39
CA TYR A 66 -2.95 -3.47 -0.76
C TYR A 66 -2.38 -2.88 -2.04
N GLY A 67 -2.59 -1.59 -2.31
CA GLY A 67 -1.99 -0.91 -3.47
C GLY A 67 -0.47 -0.96 -3.43
N VAL A 68 0.13 -0.58 -2.30
CA VAL A 68 1.59 -0.62 -2.11
C VAL A 68 2.13 -2.05 -2.15
N ALA A 69 1.47 -2.98 -1.45
CA ALA A 69 1.87 -4.38 -1.41
C ALA A 69 1.82 -5.03 -2.80
N PHE A 70 0.85 -4.66 -3.64
CA PHE A 70 0.76 -5.15 -5.02
C PHE A 70 1.96 -4.74 -5.86
N ILE A 71 2.36 -3.46 -5.81
CA ILE A 71 3.52 -2.95 -6.54
C ILE A 71 4.82 -3.66 -6.08
N ILE A 72 4.98 -3.83 -4.77
CA ILE A 72 6.16 -4.53 -4.20
C ILE A 72 6.15 -6.01 -4.59
N ALA A 73 4.99 -6.68 -4.55
CA ALA A 73 4.84 -8.07 -4.95
C ALA A 73 5.24 -8.30 -6.42
N LEU A 74 4.84 -7.38 -7.33
CA LEU A 74 5.28 -7.42 -8.72
C LEU A 74 6.80 -7.30 -8.85
N ARG A 75 7.42 -6.42 -8.07
CA ARG A 75 8.88 -6.29 -8.05
C ARG A 75 9.58 -7.56 -7.57
N ILE A 76 9.05 -8.20 -6.50
CA ILE A 76 9.58 -9.47 -5.98
C ILE A 76 9.42 -10.59 -7.01
N ALA A 77 8.32 -10.59 -7.77
CA ALA A 77 8.09 -11.54 -8.86
C ALA A 77 8.96 -11.29 -10.10
N GLY A 78 9.79 -10.23 -10.11
CA GLY A 78 10.73 -9.93 -11.17
C GLY A 78 10.19 -9.07 -12.31
N PHE A 79 9.01 -8.46 -12.16
CA PHE A 79 8.46 -7.53 -13.16
C PHE A 79 9.16 -6.17 -13.12
N ASP A 80 9.41 -5.59 -14.30
CA ASP A 80 9.80 -4.19 -14.41
C ASP A 80 8.58 -3.30 -14.12
N ILE A 81 8.59 -2.68 -12.95
CA ILE A 81 7.51 -1.80 -12.48
C ILE A 81 7.72 -0.33 -12.85
N SER A 82 8.78 0.02 -13.59
CA SER A 82 9.14 1.42 -13.87
C SER A 82 8.02 2.19 -14.56
N VAL A 83 7.38 1.58 -15.57
CA VAL A 83 6.23 2.18 -16.28
C VAL A 83 5.02 2.31 -15.35
N LEU A 84 4.76 1.31 -14.51
CA LEU A 84 3.66 1.34 -13.55
C LEU A 84 3.87 2.44 -12.50
N LEU A 85 5.11 2.62 -12.02
CA LEU A 85 5.47 3.68 -11.08
C LEU A 85 5.34 5.07 -11.72
N ALA A 86 5.83 5.24 -12.96
CA ALA A 86 5.70 6.49 -13.69
C ALA A 86 4.22 6.87 -13.92
N GLY A 87 3.40 5.90 -14.37
CA GLY A 87 1.96 6.09 -14.54
C GLY A 87 1.24 6.37 -13.23
N SER A 88 1.58 5.65 -12.16
CA SER A 88 1.02 5.88 -10.83
C SER A 88 1.39 7.26 -10.27
N ALA A 89 2.61 7.74 -10.52
CA ALA A 89 3.04 9.08 -10.14
C ALA A 89 2.22 10.15 -10.88
N ALA A 90 2.03 10.00 -12.20
CA ALA A 90 1.19 10.92 -12.98
C ALA A 90 -0.27 10.93 -12.50
N LEU A 91 -0.83 9.75 -12.20
CA LEU A 91 -2.18 9.63 -11.63
C LEU A 91 -2.28 10.30 -10.25
N LEU A 92 -1.31 10.07 -9.36
CA LEU A 92 -1.29 10.68 -8.03
C LEU A 92 -1.19 12.21 -8.11
N VAL A 93 -0.38 12.73 -9.04
CA VAL A 93 -0.31 14.17 -9.33
C VAL A 93 -1.66 14.69 -9.83
N GLY A 94 -2.31 14.00 -10.77
CA GLY A 94 -3.64 14.36 -11.26
C GLY A 94 -4.72 14.35 -10.16
N ILE A 95 -4.70 13.34 -9.29
CA ILE A 95 -5.58 13.29 -8.11
C ILE A 95 -5.28 14.45 -7.17
N GLY A 96 -4.00 14.77 -6.93
CA GLY A 96 -3.59 15.92 -6.12
C GLY A 96 -4.14 17.23 -6.64
N PHE A 97 -4.09 17.46 -7.96
CA PHE A 97 -4.73 18.62 -8.58
C PHE A 97 -6.26 18.60 -8.42
N GLY A 98 -6.91 17.45 -8.58
CA GLY A 98 -8.36 17.32 -8.38
C GLY A 98 -8.81 17.58 -6.94
N LEU A 99 -7.97 17.25 -5.96
CA LEU A 99 -8.23 17.48 -4.53
C LEU A 99 -7.73 18.83 -4.02
N GLN A 100 -7.13 19.65 -4.88
CA GLN A 100 -6.48 20.91 -4.49
C GLN A 100 -7.42 21.84 -3.72
N ASN A 101 -8.68 21.97 -4.15
CA ASN A 101 -9.65 22.83 -3.49
C ASN A 101 -9.97 22.35 -2.06
N ILE A 102 -10.20 21.04 -1.88
CA ILE A 102 -10.46 20.46 -0.54
C ILE A 102 -9.27 20.70 0.39
N PHE A 103 -8.05 20.58 -0.13
CA PHE A 103 -6.84 20.86 0.64
C PHE A 103 -6.76 22.34 1.02
N ASN A 104 -7.04 23.25 0.09
CA ASN A 104 -7.06 24.69 0.36
C ASN A 104 -8.11 25.05 1.42
N ASP A 105 -9.31 24.50 1.33
CA ASP A 105 -10.38 24.73 2.31
C ASP A 105 -9.98 24.22 3.71
N PHE A 106 -9.35 23.05 3.77
CA PHE A 106 -8.86 22.48 5.02
C PHE A 106 -7.78 23.35 5.67
N ILE A 107 -6.78 23.79 4.90
CA ILE A 107 -5.71 24.67 5.40
C ILE A 107 -6.27 26.02 5.82
N SER A 108 -7.20 26.59 5.05
CA SER A 108 -7.90 27.84 5.40
C SER A 108 -8.61 27.71 6.74
N GLY A 109 -9.30 26.59 6.98
CA GLY A 109 -9.93 26.29 8.26
C GLY A 109 -8.94 26.22 9.43
N ILE A 110 -7.77 25.60 9.24
CA ILE A 110 -6.70 25.58 10.27
C ILE A 110 -6.18 27.00 10.55
N ILE A 111 -5.92 27.79 9.50
CA ILE A 111 -5.43 29.16 9.65
C ILE A 111 -6.44 30.01 10.42
N LEU A 112 -7.74 29.94 10.09
CA LEU A 112 -8.81 30.62 10.81
C LEU A 112 -8.84 30.26 12.30
N LEU A 113 -8.69 28.98 12.64
CA LEU A 113 -8.65 28.53 14.03
C LEU A 113 -7.44 29.07 14.81
N LEU A 114 -6.32 29.29 14.13
CA LEU A 114 -5.09 29.80 14.73
C LEU A 114 -5.07 31.33 14.85
N ASP A 115 -5.64 32.03 13.85
CA ASP A 115 -5.75 33.48 13.82
C ASP A 115 -6.80 33.99 14.83
N GLY A 116 -7.74 33.13 15.22
CA GLY A 116 -8.77 33.47 16.21
C GLY A 116 -9.79 34.48 15.71
N SER A 117 -9.89 34.68 14.39
CA SER A 117 -10.81 35.59 13.71
C SER A 117 -12.25 35.05 13.58
N LEU A 118 -12.66 34.18 14.52
CA LEU A 118 -14.01 33.62 14.61
C LEU A 118 -15.02 34.61 15.20
#